data_AF-A0A093VPZ5-F1
#
_entry.id   AF-A0A093VPZ5-F1
#
_cell.length_a   1.000
_cell.length_b   1.000
_cell.length_c   1.000
_cell.angle_alpha   90.00
_cell.angle_beta   90.00
_cell.angle_gamma   90.00
#
_symmetry.space_group_name_H-M   'P 1'
#
loop_
_entity.id
_entity.type
_entity.pdbx_description
1 polymer ?
#
loop_
_entity_poly.entity_id
_entity_poly.type
_entity_poly.pdbx_seq_one_letter_code
_entity_poly.pdbx_strand_id
1 'polypeptide(L)'
;MPKRKKKSCRSIVQAQARAKNEIENSSLAAIVPRSPLWGPTTPSNSSLTAEKVLHRYPRLERRFYEPLVLLSVLDPVRGRRFTNSVYTTDDTLDQLRRSFVDAMAIICDSHKGGDTVMAAALQSTPSRTVIWLAANEKPKARTVHYLQSIIGTLMKATPDTRCRIYFPMLARFSRRETDQHQPITRTKHFIGRLAMYPRTVNTLLDVALEIPQLLENCELRLCDSSRHLPSPLNSELSTLDGIVRRMFPEFTANEVRSDLDRLNVFGNLHKRLSRACSFKTRVHAELLVLEKFRSNRWEFVAGDRYIGCSKPSCFCCYHYINSLPERYSVSGCHNKIYTHWRAPDLTGVQDLEAVKVREDALNAAVAKLRAEGWDDPAGLSLED
;
A
#
# COMPACT_ATOMS: atom_id res chain seq x y z
N MET A 1 -17.68 68.53 -49.86
CA MET A 1 -17.82 67.36 -48.95
C MET A 1 -17.08 67.64 -47.64
N PRO A 2 -17.82 67.97 -46.58
CA PRO A 2 -17.27 68.34 -45.28
C PRO A 2 -17.64 67.38 -44.14
N LYS A 3 -16.95 67.63 -43.03
CA LYS A 3 -17.14 67.11 -41.68
C LYS A 3 -18.58 67.29 -41.14
N ARG A 4 -18.81 66.66 -39.96
CA ARG A 4 -19.78 67.02 -38.90
C ARG A 4 -21.22 66.55 -39.18
N LYS A 5 -22.03 66.21 -38.19
CA LYS A 5 -21.93 66.16 -36.72
C LYS A 5 -23.18 65.42 -36.22
N LYS A 6 -23.03 64.80 -35.04
CA LYS A 6 -23.90 64.89 -33.87
C LYS A 6 -25.39 65.17 -34.11
N LYS A 7 -26.23 64.40 -33.42
CA LYS A 7 -26.82 64.75 -32.11
C LYS A 7 -27.73 63.57 -31.71
N SER A 8 -27.58 63.00 -30.50
CA SER A 8 -28.10 63.57 -29.23
C SER A 8 -29.64 63.57 -29.28
N CYS A 9 -30.39 63.09 -28.31
CA CYS A 9 -30.11 62.68 -26.95
C CYS A 9 -31.43 62.10 -26.40
N ARG A 10 -31.30 61.43 -25.25
CA ARG A 10 -32.29 61.41 -24.16
C ARG A 10 -33.56 60.61 -24.44
N SER A 11 -33.68 59.38 -23.93
CA SER A 11 -33.76 58.98 -22.52
C SER A 11 -35.12 59.26 -21.89
N ILE A 12 -35.58 58.24 -21.15
CA ILE A 12 -36.59 58.29 -20.09
C ILE A 12 -38.00 58.28 -20.70
N VAL A 13 -38.79 57.23 -20.53
CA VAL A 13 -39.44 56.91 -19.25
C VAL A 13 -39.60 55.38 -19.10
N GLN A 14 -39.16 54.89 -17.95
CA GLN A 14 -39.52 53.60 -17.38
C GLN A 14 -41.03 53.53 -17.17
N ALA A 15 -41.64 52.40 -17.47
CA ALA A 15 -42.33 51.53 -16.51
C ALA A 15 -43.40 50.70 -17.21
N GLN A 16 -43.34 49.39 -16.96
CA GLN A 16 -44.48 48.52 -16.64
C GLN A 16 -45.65 48.54 -17.64
N ALA A 17 -46.06 47.45 -18.30
CA ALA A 17 -46.10 46.08 -17.82
C ALA A 17 -46.60 45.17 -18.96
N ARG A 18 -46.12 43.91 -18.91
CA ARG A 18 -46.90 42.67 -19.06
C ARG A 18 -47.93 42.59 -20.20
N ALA A 19 -47.63 41.72 -21.17
CA ALA A 19 -48.41 40.52 -21.54
C ALA A 19 -47.92 40.06 -22.93
N LYS A 20 -47.25 38.91 -23.01
CA LYS A 20 -47.86 37.64 -23.43
C LYS A 20 -48.47 37.72 -24.83
N ASN A 21 -47.76 37.20 -25.83
CA ASN A 21 -48.15 36.00 -26.57
C ASN A 21 -47.20 35.79 -27.75
N GLU A 22 -46.59 34.61 -27.79
CA GLU A 22 -46.76 33.64 -28.88
C GLU A 22 -45.72 33.85 -29.98
N ILE A 23 -44.62 33.10 -29.82
CA ILE A 23 -43.66 32.83 -30.89
C ILE A 23 -44.14 31.53 -31.53
N GLU A 24 -44.67 31.64 -32.73
CA GLU A 24 -44.62 30.58 -33.72
C GLU A 24 -44.15 31.13 -35.07
N ASN A 25 -43.14 30.42 -35.58
CA ASN A 25 -42.80 30.17 -36.97
C ASN A 25 -41.83 31.07 -37.76
N SER A 26 -40.86 30.32 -38.31
CA SER A 26 -40.09 30.52 -39.54
C SER A 26 -38.89 31.45 -39.42
N SER A 27 -37.65 31.03 -39.70
CA SER A 27 -37.26 30.41 -40.97
C SER A 27 -35.87 29.75 -40.90
N LEU A 28 -35.70 28.71 -41.70
CA LEU A 28 -34.51 27.90 -41.93
C LEU A 28 -33.32 28.66 -42.55
N ALA A 29 -32.11 28.35 -42.10
CA ALA A 29 -31.02 27.70 -42.88
C ALA A 29 -29.61 28.18 -42.46
N ALA A 30 -28.78 27.25 -41.95
CA ALA A 30 -27.41 27.00 -42.42
C ALA A 30 -26.64 26.00 -41.51
N ILE A 31 -26.41 24.81 -42.07
CA ILE A 31 -25.18 23.99 -42.05
C ILE A 31 -24.56 23.60 -40.68
N VAL A 32 -24.63 22.29 -40.45
CA VAL A 32 -24.08 21.46 -39.37
C VAL A 32 -22.63 21.05 -39.67
N PRO A 33 -21.77 20.90 -38.64
CA PRO A 33 -20.87 19.75 -38.55
C PRO A 33 -21.41 18.77 -37.50
N ARG A 34 -21.57 17.51 -37.92
CA ARG A 34 -22.03 16.39 -37.09
C ARG A 34 -21.00 16.13 -35.99
N SER A 35 -21.45 16.04 -34.74
CA SER A 35 -20.74 15.30 -33.69
C SER A 35 -21.53 14.04 -33.32
N PRO A 36 -20.88 12.90 -33.04
CA PRO A 36 -21.54 11.60 -33.00
C PRO A 36 -22.30 11.38 -31.69
N LEU A 37 -23.46 10.72 -31.81
CA LEU A 37 -24.09 9.96 -30.72
C LEU A 37 -23.09 8.94 -30.16
N TRP A 38 -22.69 9.13 -28.90
CA TRP A 38 -22.61 8.13 -27.81
C TRP A 38 -21.71 8.70 -26.71
N GLY A 39 -22.33 9.32 -25.70
CA GLY A 39 -21.67 9.54 -24.41
C GLY A 39 -22.03 8.38 -23.48
N PRO A 40 -21.06 7.77 -22.76
CA PRO A 40 -21.38 6.80 -21.72
C PRO A 40 -22.18 7.52 -20.63
N THR A 41 -23.36 7.00 -20.33
CA THR A 41 -24.14 7.36 -19.15
C THR A 41 -23.23 7.23 -17.93
N THR A 42 -22.97 8.36 -17.27
CA THR A 42 -22.39 8.39 -15.93
C THR A 42 -23.25 7.50 -15.03
N PRO A 43 -22.67 6.50 -14.33
CA PRO A 43 -23.45 5.75 -13.38
C PRO A 43 -23.84 6.70 -12.25
N SER A 44 -25.14 6.88 -12.07
CA SER A 44 -25.73 7.58 -10.94
C SER A 44 -25.09 7.06 -9.65
N ASN A 45 -24.52 7.96 -8.85
CA ASN A 45 -24.04 7.68 -7.50
C ASN A 45 -25.19 7.10 -6.66
N SER A 46 -25.34 5.78 -6.66
CA SER A 46 -26.19 5.11 -5.70
C SER A 46 -25.57 5.33 -4.33
N SER A 47 -26.30 5.98 -3.42
CA SER A 47 -25.85 6.13 -2.04
C SER A 47 -25.45 4.77 -1.47
N LEU A 48 -24.21 4.69 -0.97
CA LEU A 48 -23.68 3.52 -0.28
C LEU A 48 -24.43 3.42 1.04
N THR A 49 -25.10 2.29 1.31
CA THR A 49 -25.75 2.04 2.60
C THR A 49 -24.99 0.93 3.33
N ALA A 50 -25.04 0.92 4.66
CA ALA A 50 -24.36 -0.12 5.47
C ALA A 50 -24.77 -1.55 5.06
N GLU A 51 -26.04 -1.73 4.66
CA GLU A 51 -26.57 -3.01 4.18
C GLU A 51 -25.96 -3.43 2.82
N LYS A 52 -25.86 -2.50 1.86
CA LYS A 52 -25.19 -2.75 0.56
C LYS A 52 -23.71 -3.08 0.75
N VAL A 53 -23.07 -2.43 1.72
CA VAL A 53 -21.67 -2.65 2.11
C VAL A 53 -21.48 -4.07 2.65
N LEU A 54 -22.30 -4.49 3.62
CA LEU A 54 -22.26 -5.86 4.19
C LEU A 54 -22.48 -6.94 3.13
N HIS A 55 -23.37 -6.73 2.16
CA HIS A 55 -23.62 -7.69 1.09
C HIS A 55 -22.51 -7.73 0.02
N ARG A 56 -21.76 -6.63 -0.18
CA ARG A 56 -20.70 -6.53 -1.19
C ARG A 56 -19.39 -7.19 -0.74
N TYR A 57 -19.06 -7.12 0.54
CA TYR A 57 -17.77 -7.58 1.07
C TYR A 57 -17.41 -9.02 0.72
N PRO A 58 -18.30 -10.03 0.87
CA PRO A 58 -17.97 -11.41 0.53
C PRO A 58 -17.59 -11.58 -0.95
N ARG A 59 -18.19 -10.80 -1.86
CA ARG A 59 -17.87 -10.84 -3.30
C ARG A 59 -16.52 -10.20 -3.58
N LEU A 60 -16.20 -9.08 -2.93
CA LEU A 60 -14.93 -8.38 -3.09
C LEU A 60 -13.76 -9.21 -2.55
N GLU A 61 -13.92 -9.80 -1.36
CA GLU A 61 -12.90 -10.67 -0.78
C GLU A 61 -12.63 -11.87 -1.68
N ARG A 62 -13.68 -12.52 -2.19
CA ARG A 62 -13.51 -13.61 -3.16
C ARG A 62 -12.78 -13.17 -4.43
N ARG A 63 -13.14 -12.01 -4.99
CA ARG A 63 -12.48 -11.43 -6.17
C ARG A 63 -10.98 -11.15 -5.93
N PHE A 64 -10.60 -10.90 -4.68
CA PHE A 64 -9.21 -10.73 -4.27
C PHE A 64 -8.49 -12.06 -4.05
N TYR A 65 -9.06 -12.98 -3.29
CA TYR A 65 -8.37 -14.21 -2.89
C TYR A 65 -8.25 -15.24 -4.01
N GLU A 66 -9.18 -15.29 -4.97
CA GLU A 66 -9.10 -16.21 -6.11
C GLU A 66 -7.83 -16.02 -6.97
N PRO A 67 -7.53 -14.82 -7.50
CA PRO A 67 -6.27 -14.59 -8.22
C PRO A 67 -5.04 -14.76 -7.31
N LEU A 68 -5.14 -14.35 -6.04
CA LEU A 68 -4.06 -14.47 -5.07
C LEU A 68 -3.62 -15.94 -4.88
N VAL A 69 -4.59 -16.82 -4.67
CA VAL A 69 -4.35 -18.25 -4.45
C VAL A 69 -3.88 -18.91 -5.75
N LEU A 70 -4.48 -18.58 -6.89
CA LEU A 70 -4.01 -19.08 -8.19
C LEU A 70 -2.53 -18.74 -8.43
N LEU A 71 -2.15 -17.47 -8.26
CA LEU A 71 -0.76 -17.02 -8.42
C LEU A 71 0.19 -17.66 -7.40
N SER A 72 -0.27 -17.92 -6.17
CA SER A 72 0.53 -18.62 -5.16
C SER A 72 0.82 -20.07 -5.53
N VAL A 73 -0.13 -20.73 -6.21
CA VAL A 73 0.05 -22.10 -6.68
C VAL A 73 0.92 -22.13 -7.94
N LEU A 74 0.86 -21.09 -8.76
CA LEU A 74 1.74 -20.93 -9.92
C LEU A 74 3.14 -20.42 -9.55
N ASP A 75 3.38 -19.97 -8.32
CA ASP A 75 4.65 -19.40 -7.86
C ASP A 75 5.92 -20.18 -8.28
N PRO A 76 5.95 -21.53 -8.27
CA PRO A 76 7.12 -22.29 -8.71
C PRO A 76 7.53 -22.06 -10.17
N VAL A 77 6.62 -21.61 -11.03
CA VAL A 77 6.87 -21.37 -12.47
C VAL A 77 6.92 -19.89 -12.84
N ARG A 78 6.71 -18.97 -11.88
CA ARG A 78 6.67 -17.50 -12.12
C ARG A 78 8.04 -16.82 -12.21
N GLY A 79 9.13 -17.59 -12.20
CA GLY A 79 10.49 -17.04 -12.24
C GLY A 79 10.91 -16.27 -10.98
N ARG A 80 12.05 -15.57 -11.04
CA ARG A 80 12.54 -14.75 -9.92
C ARG A 80 11.82 -13.42 -9.89
N ARG A 81 11.30 -13.07 -8.71
CA ARG A 81 10.79 -11.73 -8.42
C ARG A 81 11.92 -10.81 -7.98
N PHE A 82 12.06 -9.68 -8.65
CA PHE A 82 13.03 -8.65 -8.30
C PHE A 82 12.50 -7.77 -7.16
N THR A 83 13.39 -7.25 -6.33
CA THR A 83 13.06 -6.27 -5.30
C THR A 83 13.14 -4.88 -5.90
N ASN A 84 12.01 -4.18 -5.97
CA ASN A 84 11.96 -2.78 -6.38
C ASN A 84 12.16 -1.93 -5.13
N SER A 85 13.40 -1.62 -4.80
CA SER A 85 13.71 -0.72 -3.70
C SER A 85 13.93 0.68 -4.25
N VAL A 86 13.23 1.66 -3.69
CA VAL A 86 13.45 3.07 -3.99
C VAL A 86 14.47 3.57 -2.97
N TYR A 87 15.75 3.29 -3.22
CA TYR A 87 16.83 3.99 -2.51
C TYR A 87 17.17 5.21 -3.35
N THR A 88 16.85 6.41 -2.87
CA THR A 88 17.39 7.64 -3.45
C THR A 88 18.80 7.84 -2.90
N THR A 89 19.69 8.39 -3.71
CA THR A 89 21.03 8.84 -3.28
C THR A 89 21.01 10.29 -2.80
N ASP A 90 19.81 10.87 -2.65
CA ASP A 90 19.64 12.24 -2.20
C ASP A 90 19.83 12.32 -0.69
N ASP A 91 20.93 12.95 -0.28
CA ASP A 91 21.27 13.23 1.12
C ASP A 91 20.41 14.38 1.67
N THR A 92 19.10 14.12 1.80
CA THR A 92 18.14 15.05 2.39
C THR A 92 17.77 14.63 3.80
N LEU A 93 17.41 15.60 4.65
CA LEU A 93 16.85 15.32 5.98
C LEU A 93 15.58 14.47 5.91
N ASP A 94 14.80 14.57 4.82
CA ASP A 94 13.65 13.69 4.56
C ASP A 94 14.09 12.23 4.38
N GLN A 95 15.09 11.99 3.54
CA GLN A 95 15.59 10.64 3.28
C GLN A 95 16.28 10.04 4.53
N LEU A 96 16.99 10.86 5.30
CA LEU A 96 17.56 10.44 6.58
C LEU A 96 16.45 10.05 7.58
N ARG A 97 15.36 10.84 7.67
CA ARG A 97 14.19 10.51 8.48
C ARG A 97 13.56 9.17 8.06
N ARG A 98 13.32 8.96 6.77
CA ARG A 98 12.76 7.69 6.25
C ARG A 98 13.66 6.50 6.58
N SER A 99 14.96 6.65 6.35
CA SER A 99 15.97 5.62 6.67
C SER A 99 15.99 5.31 8.17
N PHE A 100 15.76 6.30 9.03
CA PHE A 100 15.62 6.10 10.47
C PHE A 100 14.36 5.30 10.83
N VAL A 101 13.21 5.58 10.20
CA VAL A 101 11.99 4.78 10.42
C VAL A 101 12.21 3.32 10.01
N ASP A 102 12.86 3.08 8.86
CA ASP A 102 13.26 1.74 8.44
C ASP A 102 14.22 1.10 9.44
N ALA A 103 15.25 1.83 9.89
CA ALA A 103 16.22 1.36 10.87
C ALA A 103 15.55 0.89 12.17
N MET A 104 14.57 1.64 12.67
CA MET A 104 13.79 1.29 13.87
C MET A 104 13.00 -0.01 13.68
N ALA A 105 12.46 -0.26 12.48
CA ALA A 105 11.80 -1.53 12.16
C ALA A 105 12.82 -2.68 12.01
N ILE A 106 13.95 -2.44 11.32
CA ILE A 106 15.01 -3.43 11.03
C ILE A 106 15.62 -4.03 12.31
N ILE A 107 15.92 -3.19 13.31
CA ILE A 107 16.55 -3.64 14.56
C ILE A 107 15.60 -4.43 15.47
N CYS A 108 14.30 -4.35 15.22
CA CYS A 108 13.28 -5.06 15.99
C CYS A 108 12.90 -6.41 15.36
N ASP A 109 13.11 -6.57 14.05
CA ASP A 109 12.92 -7.84 13.33
C ASP A 109 14.17 -8.72 13.46
N SER A 110 14.34 -9.35 14.63
CA SER A 110 15.53 -10.16 14.97
C SER A 110 15.42 -11.66 14.64
N HIS A 111 14.35 -12.05 13.94
CA HIS A 111 14.11 -13.44 13.56
C HIS A 111 13.88 -13.52 12.05
N LYS A 112 14.31 -14.62 11.46
CA LYS A 112 14.03 -14.88 10.06
C LYS A 112 12.61 -15.40 9.90
N GLY A 113 11.84 -14.75 9.03
CA GLY A 113 10.48 -15.13 8.69
C GLY A 113 9.62 -13.94 8.30
N GLY A 114 8.37 -14.22 7.96
CA GLY A 114 7.34 -13.19 7.74
C GLY A 114 6.69 -12.72 9.05
N ASP A 115 6.71 -13.53 10.10
CA ASP A 115 5.92 -13.29 11.32
C ASP A 115 6.48 -12.16 12.19
N THR A 116 7.79 -11.96 12.16
CA THR A 116 8.48 -10.92 12.92
C THR A 116 8.73 -9.64 12.14
N VAL A 117 8.26 -9.57 10.89
CA VAL A 117 8.33 -8.34 10.09
C VAL A 117 7.68 -7.22 10.88
N MET A 118 8.41 -6.13 11.00
CA MET A 118 7.98 -4.94 11.71
C MET A 118 7.84 -3.78 10.76
N ALA A 119 6.94 -2.86 11.11
CA ALA A 119 6.79 -1.57 10.47
C ALA A 119 6.76 -0.48 11.54
N ALA A 120 7.13 0.74 11.15
CA ALA A 120 7.14 1.90 12.02
C ALA A 120 6.67 3.16 11.30
N ALA A 121 6.23 4.15 12.08
CA ALA A 121 5.94 5.50 11.61
C ALA A 121 6.17 6.53 12.72
N LEU A 122 6.42 7.78 12.32
CA LEU A 122 6.66 8.90 13.22
C LEU A 122 5.41 9.78 13.29
N GLN A 123 4.80 9.84 14.47
CA GLN A 123 3.74 10.78 14.76
C GLN A 123 4.32 12.07 15.32
N SER A 124 3.88 13.19 14.77
CA SER A 124 4.04 14.52 15.37
C SER A 124 2.93 14.76 16.39
N THR A 125 3.30 15.20 17.57
CA THR A 125 2.34 15.72 18.56
C THR A 125 2.82 17.09 19.04
N PRO A 126 1.95 17.94 19.63
CA PRO A 126 2.36 19.27 20.08
C PRO A 126 3.54 19.30 21.06
N SER A 127 3.73 18.22 21.83
CA SER A 127 4.76 18.15 22.89
C SER A 127 5.90 17.19 22.60
N ARG A 128 5.74 16.24 21.66
CA ARG A 128 6.71 15.16 21.44
C ARG A 128 6.57 14.42 20.11
N THR A 129 7.62 13.69 19.75
CA THR A 129 7.58 12.66 18.71
C THR A 129 7.13 11.32 19.31
N VAL A 130 6.20 10.62 18.66
CA VAL A 130 5.83 9.25 19.02
C VAL A 130 6.23 8.30 17.90
N ILE A 131 7.10 7.33 18.20
CA ILE A 131 7.47 6.25 17.29
C ILE A 131 6.50 5.09 17.50
N TRP A 132 5.63 4.87 16.52
CA TRP A 132 4.72 3.75 16.48
C TRP A 132 5.36 2.55 15.80
N LEU A 133 5.16 1.36 16.36
CA LEU A 133 5.68 0.11 15.83
C LEU A 133 4.56 -0.92 15.74
N ALA A 134 4.50 -1.66 14.65
CA ALA A 134 3.65 -2.86 14.53
C ALA A 134 4.49 -4.06 14.11
N ALA A 135 4.00 -5.24 14.42
CA ALA A 135 4.54 -6.50 13.94
C ALA A 135 3.41 -7.40 13.43
N ASN A 136 3.73 -8.25 12.45
CA ASN A 136 2.75 -9.21 11.91
C ASN A 136 2.18 -10.11 13.01
N GLU A 137 3.04 -10.57 13.93
CA GLU A 137 2.65 -11.25 15.16
C GLU A 137 3.00 -10.41 16.40
N LYS A 138 2.22 -10.60 17.47
CA LYS A 138 2.23 -9.77 18.68
C LYS A 138 3.65 -9.33 19.08
N PRO A 139 3.98 -8.03 19.03
CA PRO A 139 5.30 -7.55 19.41
C PRO A 139 5.58 -7.90 20.88
N LYS A 140 6.77 -8.45 21.15
CA LYS A 140 7.17 -8.81 22.52
C LYS A 140 7.33 -7.52 23.34
N ALA A 141 6.80 -7.48 24.57
CA ALA A 141 6.89 -6.29 25.44
C ALA A 141 8.34 -5.78 25.61
N ARG A 142 9.31 -6.70 25.66
CA ARG A 142 10.75 -6.39 25.70
C ARG A 142 11.28 -5.56 24.53
N THR A 143 10.55 -5.49 23.40
CA THR A 143 10.93 -4.68 22.24
C THR A 143 10.97 -3.20 22.58
N VAL A 144 10.00 -2.70 23.36
CA VAL A 144 9.98 -1.29 23.79
C VAL A 144 11.19 -0.96 24.65
N HIS A 145 11.45 -1.76 25.69
CA HIS A 145 12.64 -1.57 26.55
C HIS A 145 13.95 -1.65 25.78
N TYR A 146 14.03 -2.55 24.80
CA TYR A 146 15.19 -2.67 23.94
C TYR A 146 15.44 -1.40 23.13
N LEU A 147 14.39 -0.84 22.51
CA LEU A 147 14.47 0.39 21.74
C LEU A 147 14.76 1.61 22.62
N GLN A 148 14.12 1.72 23.79
CA GLN A 148 14.40 2.76 24.78
C GLN A 148 15.88 2.80 25.15
N SER A 149 16.49 1.63 25.35
CA SER A 149 17.93 1.51 25.63
C SER A 149 18.83 1.92 24.45
N ILE A 150 18.35 1.76 23.21
CA ILE A 150 19.06 2.24 22.01
C ILE A 150 18.95 3.76 21.93
N ILE A 151 17.74 4.31 22.05
CA ILE A 151 17.51 5.76 22.05
C ILE A 151 18.33 6.43 23.15
N GLY A 152 18.36 5.91 24.37
CA GLY A 152 19.17 6.45 25.45
C GLY A 152 20.69 6.36 25.23
N THR A 153 21.15 5.45 24.36
CA THR A 153 22.54 5.43 23.89
C THR A 153 22.77 6.50 22.82
N LEU A 154 21.85 6.63 21.87
CA LEU A 154 21.91 7.62 20.79
C LEU A 154 21.86 9.07 21.30
N MET A 155 21.07 9.36 22.34
CA MET A 155 21.01 10.68 22.97
C MET A 155 22.33 11.12 23.62
N LYS A 156 23.30 10.21 23.80
CA LYS A 156 24.64 10.52 24.30
C LYS A 156 25.65 10.72 23.17
N ALA A 157 25.22 10.54 21.92
CA ALA A 157 26.09 10.65 20.77
C ALA A 157 26.47 12.10 20.51
N THR A 158 27.76 12.29 20.28
CA THR A 158 28.38 13.53 19.82
C THR A 158 29.34 13.15 18.69
N PRO A 159 29.82 14.11 17.87
CA PRO A 159 30.81 13.82 16.85
C PRO A 159 32.04 13.07 17.40
N ASP A 160 32.50 13.42 18.62
CA ASP A 160 33.65 12.79 19.27
C ASP A 160 33.38 11.37 19.80
N THR A 161 32.14 11.08 20.21
CA THR A 161 31.76 9.79 20.80
C THR A 161 31.20 8.81 19.78
N ARG A 162 30.96 9.23 18.53
CA ARG A 162 30.39 8.43 17.44
C ARG A 162 31.04 7.05 17.32
N CYS A 163 32.37 7.00 17.19
CA CYS A 163 33.10 5.73 17.05
C CYS A 163 32.98 4.84 18.30
N ARG A 164 32.94 5.45 19.49
CA ARG A 164 32.80 4.73 20.78
C ARG A 164 31.42 4.10 20.94
N ILE A 165 30.38 4.68 20.33
CA ILE A 165 29.01 4.16 20.34
C ILE A 165 28.78 3.15 19.22
N TYR A 166 29.37 3.38 18.04
CA TYR A 166 29.17 2.59 16.84
C TYR A 166 29.45 1.09 17.05
N PHE A 167 30.65 0.73 17.50
CA PHE A 167 31.04 -0.69 17.63
C PHE A 167 30.19 -1.46 18.66
N PRO A 168 29.91 -0.92 19.87
CA PRO A 168 28.98 -1.56 20.78
C PRO A 168 27.56 -1.76 20.21
N MET A 169 27.03 -0.77 19.47
CA MET A 169 25.72 -0.91 18.81
C MET A 169 25.73 -2.00 17.75
N LEU A 170 26.74 -2.02 16.88
CA LEU A 170 26.90 -3.05 15.85
C LEU A 170 26.99 -4.46 16.45
N ALA A 171 27.79 -4.63 17.51
CA ALA A 171 27.91 -5.88 18.24
C ALA A 171 26.58 -6.30 18.87
N ARG A 172 25.85 -5.36 19.48
CA ARG A 172 24.54 -5.60 20.08
C ARG A 172 23.51 -6.09 19.06
N PHE A 173 23.50 -5.54 17.85
CA PHE A 173 22.59 -5.97 16.78
C PHE A 173 22.94 -7.37 16.29
N SER A 174 24.22 -7.61 16.04
CA SER A 174 24.74 -8.90 15.58
C SER A 174 24.45 -10.05 16.55
N ARG A 175 24.48 -9.80 17.86
CA ARG A 175 24.26 -10.83 18.91
C ARG A 175 22.80 -11.27 19.07
N ARG A 176 21.80 -10.53 18.58
CA ARG A 176 20.39 -10.90 18.75
C ARG A 176 19.85 -11.83 17.68
N GLU A 177 20.66 -12.13 16.67
CA GLU A 177 20.27 -13.01 15.59
C GLU A 177 20.06 -14.45 16.08
N THR A 178 18.84 -14.94 15.89
CA THR A 178 18.45 -16.30 16.24
C THR A 178 17.81 -16.93 15.01
N ASP A 179 18.63 -17.59 14.19
CA ASP A 179 18.15 -18.30 13.00
C ASP A 179 18.22 -19.81 13.21
N GLN A 180 17.05 -20.46 13.13
CA GLN A 180 16.85 -21.91 13.25
C GLN A 180 16.76 -22.63 11.89
N HIS A 181 16.91 -21.91 10.77
CA HIS A 181 16.82 -22.50 9.43
C HIS A 181 18.06 -23.32 9.03
N GLN A 182 17.92 -24.07 7.94
CA GLN A 182 19.01 -24.82 7.29
C GLN A 182 20.27 -23.95 7.08
N PRO A 183 21.48 -24.54 7.21
CA PRO A 183 22.74 -23.79 7.25
C PRO A 183 22.94 -22.79 6.09
N ILE A 184 22.66 -23.17 4.84
CA ILE A 184 22.83 -22.27 3.68
C ILE A 184 21.87 -21.08 3.72
N THR A 185 20.60 -21.34 4.01
CA THR A 185 19.61 -20.26 4.10
C THR A 185 19.92 -19.35 5.29
N ARG A 186 20.49 -19.92 6.36
CA ARG A 186 20.99 -19.20 7.51
C ARG A 186 22.16 -18.29 7.13
N THR A 187 23.20 -18.82 6.49
CA THR A 187 24.35 -18.03 6.03
C THR A 187 23.93 -16.87 5.11
N LYS A 188 23.06 -17.13 4.12
CA LYS A 188 22.55 -16.05 3.24
C LYS A 188 21.82 -14.96 4.01
N HIS A 189 21.02 -15.34 5.01
CA HIS A 189 20.32 -14.40 5.87
C HIS A 189 21.32 -13.57 6.71
N PHE A 190 22.30 -14.22 7.33
CA PHE A 190 23.35 -13.57 8.10
C PHE A 190 24.17 -12.58 7.26
N ILE A 191 24.59 -12.95 6.04
CA ILE A 191 25.33 -12.06 5.14
C ILE A 191 24.51 -10.80 4.83
N GLY A 192 23.22 -10.96 4.50
CA GLY A 192 22.33 -9.83 4.26
C GLY A 192 22.24 -8.91 5.48
N ARG A 193 22.16 -9.46 6.69
CA ARG A 193 22.11 -8.69 7.94
C ARG A 193 23.43 -8.01 8.26
N LEU A 194 24.57 -8.66 8.01
CA LEU A 194 25.89 -8.06 8.16
C LEU A 194 26.11 -6.86 7.25
N ALA A 195 25.51 -6.84 6.05
CA ALA A 195 25.54 -5.67 5.19
C ALA A 195 24.59 -4.55 5.68
N MET A 196 23.45 -4.93 6.28
CA MET A 196 22.44 -3.98 6.76
C MET A 196 22.80 -3.31 8.08
N TYR A 197 23.35 -4.05 9.05
CA TYR A 197 23.59 -3.51 10.39
C TYR A 197 24.55 -2.33 10.47
N PRO A 198 25.71 -2.33 9.77
CA PRO A 198 26.56 -1.15 9.69
C PRO A 198 25.80 0.08 9.19
N ARG A 199 25.00 -0.08 8.12
CA ARG A 199 24.18 1.00 7.56
C ARG A 199 23.15 1.49 8.57
N THR A 200 22.43 0.58 9.22
CA THR A 200 21.46 0.89 10.27
C THR A 200 22.09 1.64 11.44
N VAL A 201 23.27 1.23 11.92
CA VAL A 201 23.96 1.93 13.01
C VAL A 201 24.39 3.33 12.57
N ASN A 202 24.92 3.49 11.36
CA ASN A 202 25.25 4.81 10.80
C ASN A 202 24.01 5.70 10.74
N THR A 203 22.92 5.26 10.13
CA THR A 203 21.67 6.03 10.05
C THR A 203 21.15 6.45 11.42
N LEU A 204 21.20 5.56 12.42
CA LEU A 204 20.77 5.90 13.78
C LEU A 204 21.67 6.97 14.43
N LEU A 205 22.99 6.92 14.18
CA LEU A 205 23.93 7.93 14.65
C LEU A 205 23.79 9.25 13.88
N ASP A 206 23.58 9.20 12.58
CA ASP A 206 23.37 10.37 11.73
C ASP A 206 22.12 11.13 12.19
N VAL A 207 21.00 10.43 12.46
CA VAL A 207 19.81 11.06 13.06
C VAL A 207 20.09 11.64 14.44
N ALA A 208 20.87 10.96 15.28
CA ALA A 208 21.20 11.48 16.61
C ALA A 208 22.00 12.80 16.55
N LEU A 209 22.81 12.99 15.50
CA LEU A 209 23.66 14.16 15.32
C LEU A 209 22.96 15.27 14.52
N GLU A 210 22.16 14.92 13.51
CA GLU A 210 21.55 15.87 12.57
C GLU A 210 20.10 16.22 12.89
N ILE A 211 19.37 15.32 13.56
CA ILE A 211 17.94 15.49 13.90
C ILE A 211 17.66 15.07 15.36
N PRO A 212 18.42 15.60 16.36
CA PRO A 212 18.33 15.17 17.76
C PRO A 212 16.92 15.34 18.36
N GLN A 213 16.13 16.29 17.87
CA GLN A 213 14.74 16.53 18.27
C GLN A 213 13.80 15.31 18.07
N LEU A 214 14.16 14.37 17.18
CA LEU A 214 13.43 13.10 17.05
C LEU A 214 13.60 12.21 18.28
N LEU A 215 14.68 12.39 19.04
CA LEU A 215 15.06 11.54 20.17
C LEU A 215 14.80 12.21 21.53
N GLU A 216 14.97 13.54 21.64
CA GLU A 216 14.98 14.29 22.90
C GLU A 216 13.73 14.14 23.77
N ASN A 217 12.56 13.88 23.19
CA ASN A 217 11.31 13.62 23.92
C ASN A 217 10.52 12.46 23.30
N CYS A 218 11.22 11.48 22.74
CA CYS A 218 10.59 10.39 22.01
C CYS A 218 9.77 9.45 22.93
N GLU A 219 8.52 9.20 22.57
CA GLU A 219 7.72 8.10 23.12
C GLU A 219 7.71 6.91 22.15
N LEU A 220 7.80 5.69 22.68
CA LEU A 220 7.68 4.46 21.90
C LEU A 220 6.33 3.79 22.19
N ARG A 221 5.57 3.47 21.14
CA ARG A 221 4.30 2.76 21.25
C ARG A 221 4.17 1.59 20.29
N LEU A 222 3.47 0.56 20.75
CA LEU A 222 3.15 -0.63 19.96
C LEU A 222 1.71 -0.56 19.46
N CYS A 223 1.49 -0.90 18.21
CA CYS A 223 0.19 -1.26 17.66
C CYS A 223 -0.11 -2.73 17.97
N ASP A 224 -1.39 -3.03 18.20
CA ASP A 224 -1.85 -4.41 18.32
C ASP A 224 -1.77 -5.13 16.97
N SER A 225 -1.30 -6.38 17.00
CA SER A 225 -1.37 -7.25 15.82
C SER A 225 -2.81 -7.68 15.56
N SER A 226 -3.12 -7.91 14.29
CA SER A 226 -4.46 -8.32 13.89
C SER A 226 -4.80 -9.73 14.37
N ARG A 227 -6.09 -10.00 14.59
CA ARG A 227 -6.56 -11.38 14.82
C ARG A 227 -6.48 -12.18 13.53
N HIS A 228 -6.15 -13.47 13.65
CA HIS A 228 -6.25 -14.38 12.51
C HIS A 228 -7.71 -14.69 12.18
N LEU A 229 -8.11 -14.52 10.92
CA LEU A 229 -9.45 -14.87 10.43
C LEU A 229 -9.36 -16.03 9.44
N PRO A 230 -10.37 -16.91 9.33
CA PRO A 230 -10.37 -17.96 8.33
C PRO A 230 -10.37 -17.37 6.91
N SER A 231 -9.84 -18.13 5.95
CA SER A 231 -9.95 -17.82 4.53
C SER A 231 -11.42 -17.61 4.14
N PRO A 232 -11.75 -16.56 3.36
CA PRO A 232 -13.11 -16.35 2.85
C PRO A 232 -13.40 -17.20 1.61
N LEU A 233 -12.44 -18.01 1.13
CA LEU A 233 -12.66 -18.94 0.03
C LEU A 233 -13.35 -20.21 0.49
N ASN A 234 -14.22 -20.73 -0.37
CA ASN A 234 -14.76 -22.08 -0.26
C ASN A 234 -14.08 -22.95 -1.32
N SER A 235 -13.39 -24.02 -0.90
CA SER A 235 -12.66 -24.92 -1.80
C SER A 235 -13.54 -25.62 -2.85
N GLU A 236 -14.83 -25.82 -2.57
CA GLU A 236 -15.78 -26.42 -3.51
C GLU A 236 -16.22 -25.41 -4.59
N LEU A 237 -16.26 -24.12 -4.24
CA LEU A 237 -16.72 -23.06 -5.14
C LEU A 237 -15.56 -22.34 -5.86
N SER A 238 -14.35 -22.40 -5.32
CA SER A 238 -13.12 -21.80 -5.88
C SER A 238 -12.32 -22.83 -6.68
N THR A 239 -13.00 -23.51 -7.61
CA THR A 239 -12.38 -24.44 -8.57
C THR A 239 -11.50 -23.69 -9.57
N LEU A 240 -10.53 -24.39 -10.17
CA LEU A 240 -9.63 -23.79 -11.16
C LEU A 240 -10.40 -23.16 -12.33
N ASP A 241 -11.32 -23.92 -12.94
CA ASP A 241 -12.17 -23.42 -14.03
C ASP A 241 -13.04 -22.23 -13.58
N GLY A 242 -13.63 -22.32 -12.39
CA GLY A 242 -14.45 -21.24 -11.85
C GLY A 242 -13.67 -19.95 -11.66
N ILE A 243 -12.43 -20.04 -11.15
CA ILE A 243 -11.54 -18.90 -10.99
C ILE A 243 -11.18 -18.30 -12.34
N VAL A 244 -10.74 -19.12 -13.30
CA VAL A 244 -10.34 -18.67 -14.66
C VAL A 244 -11.49 -17.94 -15.35
N ARG A 245 -12.70 -18.51 -15.34
CA ARG A 245 -13.90 -17.89 -15.93
C ARG A 245 -14.29 -16.55 -15.29
N ARG A 246 -13.97 -16.33 -14.00
CA ARG A 246 -14.24 -15.06 -13.30
C ARG A 246 -13.11 -14.04 -13.41
N MET A 247 -11.91 -14.49 -13.77
CA MET A 247 -10.74 -13.64 -13.92
C MET A 247 -10.63 -13.04 -15.31
N PHE A 248 -10.98 -13.81 -16.35
CA PHE A 248 -10.74 -13.44 -17.75
C PHE A 248 -12.04 -13.40 -18.58
N PRO A 249 -12.06 -12.59 -19.67
CA PRO A 249 -13.03 -12.74 -20.74
C PRO A 249 -13.00 -14.17 -21.32
N GLU A 250 -14.11 -14.63 -21.90
CA GLU A 250 -14.29 -16.03 -22.32
C GLU A 250 -13.18 -16.54 -23.26
N PHE A 251 -12.78 -15.73 -24.24
CA PHE A 251 -11.71 -16.10 -25.18
C PHE A 251 -10.39 -16.37 -24.46
N THR A 252 -9.91 -15.40 -23.67
CA THR A 252 -8.67 -15.53 -22.86
C THR A 252 -8.80 -16.64 -21.83
N ALA A 253 -9.97 -16.83 -21.22
CA ALA A 253 -10.21 -17.91 -20.27
C ALA A 253 -9.99 -19.29 -20.90
N ASN A 254 -10.32 -19.47 -22.18
CA ASN A 254 -10.10 -20.73 -22.89
C ASN A 254 -8.61 -21.00 -23.15
N GLU A 255 -7.86 -19.98 -23.57
CA GLU A 255 -6.40 -20.07 -23.75
C GLU A 255 -5.70 -20.39 -22.42
N VAL A 256 -6.02 -19.61 -21.37
CA VAL A 256 -5.49 -19.82 -20.02
C VAL A 256 -5.81 -21.22 -19.50
N ARG A 257 -7.02 -21.74 -19.75
CA ARG A 257 -7.38 -23.11 -19.36
C ARG A 257 -6.48 -24.13 -20.05
N SER A 258 -6.30 -24.02 -21.36
CA SER A 258 -5.42 -24.90 -22.12
C SER A 258 -3.98 -24.88 -21.59
N ASP A 259 -3.45 -23.71 -21.25
CA ASP A 259 -2.09 -23.58 -20.70
C ASP A 259 -1.98 -24.13 -19.27
N LEU A 260 -3.00 -23.93 -18.44
CA LEU A 260 -3.04 -24.52 -17.10
C LEU A 260 -3.13 -26.05 -17.16
N ASP A 261 -3.84 -26.61 -18.13
CA ASP A 261 -3.89 -28.06 -18.37
C ASP A 261 -2.51 -28.59 -18.80
N ARG A 262 -1.79 -27.85 -19.65
CA ARG A 262 -0.38 -28.15 -20.00
C ARG A 262 0.55 -28.03 -18.80
N LEU A 263 0.34 -27.08 -17.89
CA LEU A 263 1.13 -26.96 -16.65
C LEU A 263 0.76 -28.05 -15.63
N ASN A 264 -0.45 -28.60 -15.71
CA ASN A 264 -0.93 -29.67 -14.84
C ASN A 264 -0.47 -31.08 -15.30
N VAL A 265 0.65 -31.20 -16.02
CA VAL A 265 1.24 -32.48 -16.47
C VAL A 265 1.42 -33.49 -15.32
N PHE A 266 1.68 -33.02 -14.10
CA PHE A 266 1.80 -33.88 -12.91
C PHE A 266 0.48 -34.08 -12.14
N GLY A 267 -0.66 -33.65 -12.68
CA GLY A 267 -2.01 -33.89 -12.15
C GLY A 267 -2.31 -33.28 -10.77
N ASN A 268 -1.45 -32.39 -10.25
CA ASN A 268 -1.54 -31.93 -8.86
C ASN A 268 -2.03 -30.48 -8.70
N LEU A 269 -2.29 -29.75 -9.79
CA LEU A 269 -2.64 -28.33 -9.74
C LEU A 269 -3.97 -28.11 -9.00
N HIS A 270 -5.01 -28.85 -9.35
CA HIS A 270 -6.32 -28.79 -8.70
C HIS A 270 -6.24 -29.10 -7.20
N LYS A 271 -5.48 -30.12 -6.81
CA LYS A 271 -5.27 -30.49 -5.41
C LYS A 271 -4.47 -29.42 -4.65
N ARG A 272 -3.46 -28.83 -5.28
CA ARG A 272 -2.67 -27.73 -4.70
C ARG A 272 -3.53 -26.48 -4.52
N LEU A 273 -4.39 -26.15 -5.49
CA LEU A 273 -5.35 -25.06 -5.41
C LEU A 273 -6.33 -25.26 -4.25
N SER A 274 -6.97 -26.42 -4.18
CA SER A 274 -7.90 -26.76 -3.09
C SER A 274 -7.25 -26.60 -1.71
N ARG A 275 -6.02 -27.10 -1.55
CA ARG A 275 -5.25 -26.94 -0.29
C ARG A 275 -4.91 -25.47 -0.01
N ALA A 276 -4.56 -24.70 -1.04
CA ALA A 276 -4.19 -23.30 -0.92
C ALA A 276 -5.39 -22.38 -0.62
N CYS A 277 -6.64 -22.86 -0.73
CA CYS A 277 -7.82 -22.15 -0.26
C CYS A 277 -7.99 -22.19 1.28
N SER A 278 -7.31 -23.10 1.99
CA SER A 278 -7.40 -23.24 3.44
C SER A 278 -6.20 -22.60 4.14
N PHE A 279 -6.43 -21.42 4.72
CA PHE A 279 -5.43 -20.65 5.46
C PHE A 279 -6.11 -19.71 6.44
N LYS A 280 -5.30 -19.05 7.29
CA LYS A 280 -5.74 -17.95 8.14
C LYS A 280 -5.14 -16.65 7.63
N THR A 281 -5.96 -15.61 7.54
CA THR A 281 -5.56 -14.27 7.11
C THR A 281 -5.05 -13.44 8.28
N ARG A 282 -4.20 -12.45 7.99
CA ARG A 282 -3.73 -11.41 8.90
C ARG A 282 -3.50 -10.10 8.16
N VAL A 283 -3.63 -8.99 8.88
CA VAL A 283 -3.17 -7.68 8.42
C VAL A 283 -1.67 -7.59 8.68
N HIS A 284 -0.90 -7.17 7.68
CA HIS A 284 0.53 -6.99 7.84
C HIS A 284 0.88 -5.70 8.60
N ALA A 285 2.09 -5.67 9.17
CA ALA A 285 2.60 -4.60 10.02
C ALA A 285 2.50 -3.21 9.38
N GLU A 286 2.81 -3.08 8.09
CA GLU A 286 2.72 -1.80 7.37
C GLU A 286 1.31 -1.21 7.46
N LEU A 287 0.31 -2.08 7.26
CA LEU A 287 -1.10 -1.75 7.23
C LEU A 287 -1.67 -1.49 8.62
N LEU A 288 -1.13 -2.16 9.65
CA LEU A 288 -1.49 -1.90 11.05
C LEU A 288 -1.10 -0.49 11.50
N VAL A 289 0.12 -0.05 11.18
CA VAL A 289 0.57 1.31 11.49
C VAL A 289 -0.22 2.32 10.67
N LEU A 290 -0.34 2.09 9.35
CA LEU A 290 -1.06 2.98 8.45
C LEU A 290 -2.51 3.20 8.90
N GLU A 291 -3.25 2.14 9.21
CA GLU A 291 -4.66 2.26 9.60
C GLU A 291 -4.82 2.97 10.93
N LYS A 292 -3.86 2.83 11.86
CA LYS A 292 -3.86 3.59 13.10
C LYS A 292 -3.74 5.10 12.85
N PHE A 293 -2.82 5.51 11.98
CA PHE A 293 -2.66 6.92 11.61
C PHE A 293 -3.89 7.46 10.87
N ARG A 294 -4.45 6.69 9.94
CA ARG A 294 -5.65 7.06 9.19
C ARG A 294 -6.86 7.25 10.09
N SER A 295 -7.20 6.24 10.89
CA SER A 295 -8.39 6.23 11.75
C SER A 295 -8.35 7.34 12.82
N ASN A 296 -7.17 7.65 13.33
CA ASN A 296 -7.01 8.70 14.34
C ASN A 296 -6.64 10.08 13.75
N ARG A 297 -6.47 10.18 12.43
CA ARG A 297 -6.03 11.39 11.71
C ARG A 297 -4.78 12.02 12.32
N TRP A 298 -3.81 11.18 12.66
CA TRP A 298 -2.56 11.64 13.27
C TRP A 298 -1.64 12.30 12.25
N GLU A 299 -0.98 13.38 12.69
CA GLU A 299 0.02 14.08 11.89
C GLU A 299 1.33 13.30 11.87
N PHE A 300 1.93 13.23 10.69
CA PHE A 300 3.27 12.69 10.52
C PHE A 300 4.31 13.76 10.81
N VAL A 301 5.46 13.36 11.36
CA VAL A 301 6.60 14.28 11.51
C VAL A 301 6.98 14.86 10.14
N ALA A 302 7.15 16.18 10.07
CA ALA A 302 7.41 16.94 8.86
C ALA A 302 6.37 16.75 7.72
N GLY A 303 5.18 16.23 8.04
CA GLY A 303 4.15 15.93 7.05
C GLY A 303 4.46 14.71 6.16
N ASP A 304 5.55 13.99 6.42
CA ASP A 304 5.98 12.86 5.58
C ASP A 304 5.23 11.57 5.94
N ARG A 305 4.26 11.20 5.09
CA ARG A 305 3.38 10.01 5.26
C ARG A 305 4.10 8.70 4.93
N TYR A 306 5.28 8.52 5.52
CA TYR A 306 6.16 7.37 5.30
C TYR A 306 5.91 6.27 6.33
N ILE A 307 5.81 5.04 5.85
CA ILE A 307 5.75 3.82 6.67
C ILE A 307 7.06 3.05 6.46
N GLY A 308 7.94 3.09 7.46
CA GLY A 308 9.20 2.35 7.42
C GLY A 308 9.01 0.88 7.76
N CYS A 309 9.77 -0.01 7.13
CA CYS A 309 9.57 -1.45 7.17
C CYS A 309 10.89 -2.21 7.36
N SER A 310 10.88 -3.32 8.09
CA SER A 310 12.09 -4.14 8.31
C SER A 310 12.57 -4.87 7.05
N LYS A 311 11.70 -4.97 6.05
CA LYS A 311 11.91 -5.54 4.72
C LYS A 311 11.06 -4.72 3.74
N PRO A 312 11.40 -4.62 2.43
CA PRO A 312 10.52 -3.98 1.46
C PRO A 312 9.11 -4.57 1.52
N SER A 313 8.08 -3.77 1.27
CA SER A 313 6.69 -4.21 1.42
C SER A 313 6.35 -5.39 0.52
N CYS A 314 5.36 -6.18 0.93
CA CYS A 314 4.82 -7.21 0.05
C CYS A 314 4.01 -6.61 -1.09
N PHE A 315 3.74 -7.41 -2.14
CA PHE A 315 2.99 -6.95 -3.31
C PHE A 315 1.66 -6.28 -2.92
N CYS A 316 0.87 -6.96 -2.09
CA CYS A 316 -0.43 -6.47 -1.65
C CYS A 316 -0.32 -5.21 -0.79
N CYS A 317 0.63 -5.15 0.17
CA CYS A 317 0.86 -3.93 0.96
C CYS A 317 1.25 -2.76 0.05
N TYR A 318 2.25 -2.93 -0.82
CA TYR A 318 2.75 -1.88 -1.68
C TYR A 318 1.65 -1.30 -2.58
N HIS A 319 0.89 -2.16 -3.28
CA HIS A 319 -0.16 -1.69 -4.16
C HIS A 319 -1.36 -1.12 -3.42
N TYR A 320 -1.72 -1.67 -2.25
CA TYR A 320 -2.77 -1.11 -1.43
C TYR A 320 -2.40 0.30 -0.95
N ILE A 321 -1.22 0.47 -0.36
CA ILE A 321 -0.73 1.75 0.19
C ILE A 321 -0.67 2.83 -0.89
N ASN A 322 -0.09 2.52 -2.05
CA ASN A 322 0.06 3.48 -3.15
C ASN A 322 -1.27 3.81 -3.86
N SER A 323 -2.34 3.05 -3.62
CA SER A 323 -3.66 3.33 -4.18
C SER A 323 -4.52 4.22 -3.28
N LEU A 324 -4.04 4.56 -2.08
CA LEU A 324 -4.77 5.43 -1.15
C LEU A 324 -4.66 6.90 -1.59
N PRO A 325 -5.75 7.69 -1.50
CA PRO A 325 -5.76 9.09 -1.95
C PRO A 325 -4.81 10.00 -1.16
N GLU A 326 -4.46 9.61 0.07
CA GLU A 326 -3.57 10.34 0.98
C GLU A 326 -2.09 10.22 0.62
N ARG A 327 -1.71 9.44 -0.40
CA ARG A 327 -0.33 9.34 -0.91
C ARG A 327 0.68 8.95 0.17
N TYR A 328 0.40 7.84 0.86
CA TYR A 328 1.38 7.19 1.73
C TYR A 328 2.53 6.61 0.91
N SER A 329 3.69 6.42 1.55
CA SER A 329 4.86 5.83 0.90
C SER A 329 5.58 4.79 1.77
N VAL A 330 6.29 3.89 1.11
CA VAL A 330 7.11 2.81 1.69
C VAL A 330 8.43 2.69 0.90
N SER A 331 9.47 2.09 1.49
CA SER A 331 10.80 1.96 0.86
C SER A 331 10.82 1.17 -0.45
N GLY A 332 9.82 0.33 -0.70
CA GLY A 332 9.77 -0.45 -1.94
C GLY A 332 8.89 -1.69 -1.85
N CYS A 333 9.02 -2.56 -2.84
CA CYS A 333 8.28 -3.80 -2.96
C CYS A 333 9.21 -4.98 -3.24
N HIS A 334 9.12 -6.07 -2.46
CA HIS A 334 9.83 -7.31 -2.78
C HIS A 334 9.03 -8.23 -3.74
N ASN A 335 7.86 -7.76 -4.21
CA ASN A 335 6.94 -8.41 -5.16
C ASN A 335 6.41 -9.79 -4.74
N LYS A 336 6.61 -10.23 -3.49
CA LYS A 336 6.08 -11.53 -3.04
C LYS A 336 4.63 -11.38 -2.67
N ILE A 337 3.87 -12.36 -3.10
CA ILE A 337 2.45 -12.52 -2.80
C ILE A 337 2.32 -13.46 -1.60
N TYR A 338 1.47 -13.08 -0.64
CA TYR A 338 1.18 -13.89 0.53
C TYR A 338 -0.31 -14.17 0.60
N THR A 339 -0.70 -15.44 0.58
CA THR A 339 -2.11 -15.86 0.65
C THR A 339 -2.77 -15.48 1.97
N HIS A 340 -2.01 -15.47 3.06
CA HIS A 340 -2.48 -15.05 4.38
C HIS A 340 -2.63 -13.52 4.54
N TRP A 341 -2.40 -12.70 3.51
CA TRP A 341 -2.61 -11.25 3.60
C TRP A 341 -4.10 -10.90 3.61
N ARG A 342 -4.48 -9.84 4.34
CA ARG A 342 -5.77 -9.14 4.16
C ARG A 342 -5.63 -7.62 4.27
N ALA A 343 -6.58 -6.91 3.68
CA ALA A 343 -6.71 -5.46 3.85
C ALA A 343 -7.03 -5.10 5.32
N PRO A 344 -6.67 -3.88 5.79
CA PRO A 344 -6.83 -3.46 7.18
C PRO A 344 -8.27 -3.64 7.68
N ASP A 345 -8.46 -3.98 8.95
CA ASP A 345 -9.78 -4.09 9.55
C ASP A 345 -10.34 -2.67 9.82
N LEU A 346 -11.56 -2.37 9.38
CA LEU A 346 -12.18 -1.07 9.63
C LEU A 346 -12.63 -0.99 11.10
N THR A 347 -12.20 0.06 11.81
CA THR A 347 -12.54 0.27 13.22
C THR A 347 -13.94 0.85 13.44
N GLY A 348 -14.57 1.38 12.38
CA GLY A 348 -15.95 1.86 12.40
C GLY A 348 -16.66 1.64 11.05
N VAL A 349 -17.49 0.59 10.96
CA VAL A 349 -18.24 0.21 9.73
C VAL A 349 -19.27 1.29 9.31
N GLN A 350 -19.49 2.30 10.14
CA GLN A 350 -20.41 3.41 9.86
C GLN A 350 -19.76 4.53 9.03
N ASP A 351 -18.43 4.57 8.92
CA ASP A 351 -17.73 5.50 8.04
C ASP A 351 -17.73 4.95 6.60
N LEU A 352 -18.79 5.30 5.86
CA LEU A 352 -19.00 4.86 4.48
C LEU A 352 -17.90 5.34 3.53
N GLU A 353 -17.25 6.46 3.84
CA GLU A 353 -16.13 6.96 3.04
C GLU A 353 -14.88 6.12 3.28
N ALA A 354 -14.55 5.81 4.53
CA ALA A 354 -13.45 4.90 4.86
C ALA A 354 -13.66 3.50 4.27
N VAL A 355 -14.91 3.01 4.28
CA VAL A 355 -15.32 1.78 3.59
C VAL A 355 -14.98 1.85 2.11
N LYS A 356 -15.43 2.92 1.42
CA LYS A 356 -15.23 3.08 -0.01
C LYS A 356 -13.75 3.18 -0.38
N VAL A 357 -12.97 3.97 0.36
CA VAL A 357 -11.52 4.11 0.13
C VAL A 357 -10.81 2.76 0.28
N ARG A 358 -11.18 1.95 1.29
CA ARG A 358 -10.64 0.60 1.46
C ARG A 358 -11.03 -0.32 0.30
N GLU A 359 -12.29 -0.27 -0.15
CA GLU A 359 -12.75 -1.05 -1.30
C GLU A 359 -12.00 -0.67 -2.58
N ASP A 360 -11.80 0.62 -2.83
CA ASP A 360 -11.12 1.13 -4.01
C ASP A 360 -9.62 0.74 -4.00
N ALA A 361 -8.95 0.89 -2.86
CA ALA A 361 -7.55 0.46 -2.70
C ALA A 361 -7.39 -1.07 -2.87
N LEU A 362 -8.34 -1.86 -2.36
CA LEU A 362 -8.33 -3.31 -2.55
C LEU A 362 -8.58 -3.67 -4.02
N ASN A 363 -9.53 -3.02 -4.70
CA ASN A 363 -9.78 -3.23 -6.12
C ASN A 363 -8.56 -2.88 -6.98
N ALA A 364 -7.83 -1.82 -6.65
CA ALA A 364 -6.59 -1.47 -7.33
C ALA A 364 -5.52 -2.56 -7.16
N ALA A 365 -5.35 -3.10 -5.95
CA ALA A 365 -4.47 -4.24 -5.71
C ALA A 365 -4.92 -5.49 -6.49
N VAL A 366 -6.23 -5.75 -6.59
CA VAL A 366 -6.78 -6.85 -7.42
C VAL A 366 -6.44 -6.67 -8.90
N ALA A 367 -6.59 -5.46 -9.42
CA ALA A 367 -6.26 -5.16 -10.82
C ALA A 367 -4.77 -5.46 -11.09
N LYS A 368 -3.88 -5.06 -10.17
CA LYS A 368 -2.45 -5.35 -10.27
C LYS A 368 -2.13 -6.84 -10.16
N LEU A 369 -2.79 -7.59 -9.27
CA LEU A 369 -2.65 -9.05 -9.19
C LEU A 369 -3.05 -9.72 -10.51
N ARG A 370 -4.15 -9.27 -11.13
CA ARG A 370 -4.62 -9.82 -12.41
C ARG A 370 -3.65 -9.52 -13.55
N ALA A 371 -3.00 -8.36 -13.55
CA ALA A 371 -1.97 -7.99 -14.52
C ALA A 371 -0.68 -8.80 -14.34
N GLU A 372 -0.20 -8.99 -13.09
CA GLU A 372 1.11 -9.60 -12.78
C GLU A 372 1.24 -11.08 -13.21
N GLY A 373 0.15 -11.75 -13.55
CA GLY A 373 0.17 -13.12 -14.05
C GLY A 373 0.15 -13.24 -15.57
N TRP A 374 -0.21 -12.17 -16.29
CA TRP A 374 -0.80 -12.30 -17.63
C TRP A 374 -0.47 -11.16 -18.60
N ASP A 375 0.13 -10.06 -18.15
CA ASP A 375 0.65 -9.03 -19.05
C ASP A 375 2.02 -9.45 -19.61
N ASP A 376 2.10 -9.46 -20.95
CA ASP A 376 3.32 -9.69 -21.71
C ASP A 376 4.30 -8.52 -21.48
N PRO A 377 5.57 -8.77 -21.05
CA PRO A 377 6.57 -7.71 -20.99
C PRO A 377 6.92 -7.09 -22.36
N ALA A 378 6.38 -7.60 -23.48
CA ALA A 378 6.58 -7.08 -24.83
C ALA A 378 5.78 -5.79 -25.17
N GLY A 379 5.06 -5.18 -24.23
CA GLY A 379 4.26 -3.97 -24.46
C GLY A 379 4.98 -2.62 -24.35
N LEU A 380 6.30 -2.59 -24.15
CA LEU A 380 7.10 -1.38 -24.36
C LEU A 380 7.51 -1.34 -25.83
N SER A 381 6.59 -0.90 -26.68
CA SER A 381 6.94 -0.42 -28.01
C SER A 381 8.01 0.66 -27.84
N LEU A 382 9.18 0.39 -28.41
CA LEU A 382 10.13 1.42 -28.84
C LEU A 382 9.32 2.45 -29.65
N GLU A 383 9.15 3.65 -29.09
CA GLU A 383 8.84 4.82 -29.89
C GLU A 383 10.12 5.17 -30.66
N ASP A 384 9.98 5.24 -31.98
CA ASP A 384 10.99 5.68 -32.95
C ASP A 384 11.49 7.11 -32.67
#